data_AF-A0A257MEV3-F1
#
_entry.id   AF-A0A257MEV3-F1
#
_cell.length_a   1.000
_cell.length_b   1.000
_cell.length_c   1.000
_cell.angle_alpha   90.00
_cell.angle_beta   90.00
_cell.angle_gamma   90.00
#
_symmetry.space_group_name_H-M   'P 1'
#
loop_
_entity.id
_entity.type
_entity.pdbx_description
1 polymer ?
#
loop_
_entity_poly.entity_id
_entity_poly.type
_entity_poly.pdbx_seq_one_letter_code
_entity_poly.pdbx_strand_id
1 'polypeptide(L)'
;MTKSNNLEKRLDFLAHETIGVIGCGHLGKTIASELVRRGFPAHCLMLSRGRSHGSLQGILDERLEGCLSDNQEICRKSSIIFICIRPQSLPDLRGLAFPEDALVVSCMAGVSLQAIRGLLEVDAVRMMPSGP
;
A
#
# COMPACT_ATOMS: atom_id res chain seq x y z
N MET A 1 31.09 -12.62 -19.71
CA MET A 1 30.83 -12.71 -18.26
C MET A 1 29.62 -11.85 -17.96
N THR A 2 28.44 -12.43 -18.15
CA THR A 2 27.15 -11.75 -18.17
C THR A 2 26.73 -11.45 -16.74
N LYS A 3 26.49 -10.17 -16.41
CA LYS A 3 25.92 -9.76 -15.11
C LYS A 3 24.45 -10.20 -15.03
N SER A 4 24.21 -11.49 -14.91
CA SER A 4 22.92 -11.99 -14.42
C SER A 4 22.88 -11.87 -12.90
N ASN A 5 21.69 -11.61 -12.35
CA ASN A 5 21.19 -12.27 -11.14
C ASN A 5 21.24 -11.56 -9.76
N ASN A 6 21.00 -10.25 -9.61
CA ASN A 6 20.91 -9.63 -8.26
C ASN A 6 19.67 -8.75 -7.97
N LEU A 7 18.82 -8.42 -8.94
CA LEU A 7 17.57 -7.69 -8.67
C LEU A 7 16.37 -8.63 -8.51
N GLU A 8 16.27 -9.67 -9.34
CA GLU A 8 15.21 -10.69 -9.29
C GLU A 8 15.15 -11.35 -7.90
N LYS A 9 16.32 -11.64 -7.28
CA LYS A 9 16.39 -12.23 -5.92
C LYS A 9 15.86 -11.36 -4.79
N ARG A 10 15.54 -10.07 -5.00
CA ARG A 10 15.22 -9.16 -3.87
C ARG A 10 13.79 -9.23 -3.40
N LEU A 11 12.86 -9.67 -4.25
CA LEU A 11 11.43 -9.67 -3.96
C LEU A 11 10.77 -11.05 -4.13
N ASP A 12 11.54 -12.13 -4.31
CA ASP A 12 11.02 -13.50 -4.43
C ASP A 12 10.15 -13.91 -3.24
N PHE A 13 10.43 -13.37 -2.05
CA PHE A 13 9.62 -13.60 -0.85
C PHE A 13 8.20 -13.01 -0.95
N LEU A 14 7.94 -12.15 -1.95
CA LEU A 14 6.63 -11.57 -2.26
C LEU A 14 5.94 -12.24 -3.46
N ALA A 15 6.49 -13.34 -4.00
CA ALA A 15 6.00 -13.95 -5.23
C ALA A 15 4.52 -14.39 -5.18
N HIS A 16 3.97 -14.60 -3.98
CA HIS A 16 2.58 -15.00 -3.77
C HIS A 16 1.71 -13.89 -3.15
N GLU A 17 2.25 -12.68 -3.05
CA GLU A 17 1.60 -11.57 -2.37
C GLU A 17 0.92 -10.62 -3.36
N THR A 18 -0.22 -10.06 -2.93
CA THR A 18 -0.88 -8.92 -3.56
C THR A 18 -0.78 -7.73 -2.63
N ILE A 19 -0.29 -6.60 -3.15
CA ILE A 19 -0.01 -5.41 -2.35
C ILE A 19 -1.05 -4.33 -2.63
N GLY A 20 -1.68 -3.86 -1.57
CA GLY A 20 -2.61 -2.75 -1.56
C GLY A 20 -1.98 -1.50 -0.94
N VAL A 21 -2.14 -0.33 -1.57
CA VAL A 21 -1.72 0.96 -1.00
C VAL A 21 -2.93 1.88 -0.89
N ILE A 22 -3.44 2.06 0.32
CA ILE A 22 -4.55 2.97 0.60
C ILE A 22 -4.00 4.36 0.87
N GLY A 23 -4.26 5.28 -0.06
CA GLY A 23 -3.79 6.67 0.00
C GLY A 23 -2.47 6.90 -0.73
N CYS A 24 -2.55 7.29 -2.01
CA CYS A 24 -1.40 7.65 -2.83
C CYS A 24 -0.96 9.13 -2.64
N GLY A 25 -0.65 9.51 -1.40
CA GLY A 25 0.11 10.72 -1.11
C GLY A 25 1.60 10.53 -1.43
N HIS A 26 2.48 11.39 -0.88
CA HIS A 26 3.93 11.25 -1.10
C HIS A 26 4.43 9.84 -0.72
N LEU A 27 4.12 9.37 0.49
CA LEU A 27 4.57 8.05 0.95
C LEU A 27 3.99 6.89 0.15
N GLY A 28 2.66 6.85 -0.02
CA GLY A 28 2.00 5.77 -0.75
C GLY A 28 2.49 5.67 -2.20
N LYS A 29 2.68 6.82 -2.87
CA LYS A 29 3.28 6.89 -4.20
C LYS A 29 4.68 6.31 -4.23
N THR A 30 5.55 6.73 -3.30
CA THR A 30 6.93 6.23 -3.23
C THR A 30 6.97 4.73 -2.99
N ILE A 31 6.12 4.18 -2.12
CA ILE A 31 6.05 2.71 -1.91
C ILE A 31 5.66 2.02 -3.22
N ALA A 32 4.57 2.46 -3.84
CA ALA A 32 4.06 1.86 -5.07
C ALA A 32 5.07 1.94 -6.23
N SER A 33 5.67 3.10 -6.46
CA SER A 33 6.63 3.29 -7.55
C SER A 33 7.94 2.52 -7.30
N GLU A 34 8.43 2.47 -6.05
CA GLU A 34 9.61 1.68 -5.71
C GLU A 34 9.38 0.17 -5.86
N LEU A 35 8.20 -0.34 -5.52
CA LEU A 35 7.84 -1.74 -5.74
C LEU A 35 7.93 -2.08 -7.23
N VAL A 36 7.24 -1.32 -8.08
CA VAL A 36 7.27 -1.53 -9.54
C VAL A 36 8.69 -1.38 -10.10
N ARG A 37 9.42 -0.33 -9.69
CA ARG A 37 10.81 -0.09 -10.14
C ARG A 37 11.76 -1.24 -9.75
N ARG A 38 11.49 -1.92 -8.64
CA ARG A 38 12.28 -3.06 -8.15
C ARG A 38 11.82 -4.41 -8.71
N GLY A 39 10.80 -4.41 -9.58
CA GLY A 39 10.34 -5.60 -10.28
C GLY A 39 9.13 -6.30 -9.66
N PHE A 40 8.44 -5.67 -8.69
CA PHE A 40 7.16 -6.21 -8.23
C PHE A 40 6.11 -6.13 -9.36
N PRO A 41 5.33 -7.20 -9.62
CA PRO A 41 4.41 -7.20 -10.75
C PRO A 41 3.28 -6.16 -10.57
N ALA A 42 3.13 -5.25 -11.53
CA ALA A 42 2.11 -4.20 -11.46
C ALA A 42 0.67 -4.74 -11.36
N HIS A 43 0.39 -5.91 -11.94
CA HIS A 43 -0.93 -6.55 -11.84
C HIS A 43 -1.22 -7.14 -10.44
N CYS A 44 -0.20 -7.28 -9.59
CA CYS A 44 -0.34 -7.65 -8.17
C CYS A 44 -0.37 -6.42 -7.25
N LEU A 45 -0.30 -5.21 -7.79
CA LEU A 45 -0.33 -3.95 -7.05
C LEU A 45 -1.65 -3.23 -7.27
N MET A 46 -2.28 -2.78 -6.18
CA MET A 46 -3.46 -1.95 -6.20
C MET A 46 -3.22 -0.71 -5.34
N LEU A 47 -3.72 0.45 -5.76
CA LEU A 47 -3.60 1.67 -4.98
C LEU A 47 -4.81 2.59 -5.15
N SER A 48 -5.18 3.25 -4.06
CA SER A 48 -6.21 4.28 -4.08
C SER A 48 -5.59 5.67 -4.16
N ARG A 49 -6.22 6.53 -4.94
CA ARG A 49 -5.81 7.95 -5.00
C ARG A 49 -6.17 8.68 -3.71
N GLY A 50 -5.35 9.67 -3.37
CA GLY A 50 -5.72 10.68 -2.39
C GLY A 50 -6.82 11.61 -2.88
N ARG A 51 -7.32 12.47 -1.99
CA ARG A 51 -8.35 13.47 -2.30
C ARG A 51 -7.83 14.70 -3.07
N SER A 52 -6.52 14.90 -3.18
CA SER A 52 -5.92 16.07 -3.84
C SER A 52 -5.66 15.82 -5.33
N HIS A 53 -5.70 16.89 -6.12
CA HIS A 53 -5.32 16.85 -7.54
C HIS A 53 -3.87 16.38 -7.73
N GLY A 54 -2.97 16.81 -6.85
CA GLY A 54 -1.55 16.39 -6.89
C GLY A 54 -1.33 14.89 -6.65
N SER A 55 -2.27 14.19 -5.99
CA SER A 55 -2.19 12.73 -5.83
C SER A 55 -2.40 12.03 -7.17
N LEU A 56 -3.42 12.42 -7.93
CA LEU A 56 -3.69 11.84 -9.24
C LEU A 56 -2.55 12.14 -10.23
N GLN A 57 -2.06 13.38 -10.26
CA GLN A 57 -0.94 13.73 -11.12
C GLN A 57 0.31 12.88 -10.79
N GLY A 58 0.63 12.73 -9.51
CA GLY A 58 1.76 11.90 -9.10
C GLY A 58 1.61 10.42 -9.49
N ILE A 59 0.40 9.87 -9.53
CA ILE A 59 0.16 8.51 -10.02
C ILE A 59 0.46 8.41 -11.52
N LEU A 60 -0.01 9.39 -12.30
CA LEU A 60 0.21 9.44 -13.75
C LEU A 60 1.70 9.62 -14.09
N ASP A 61 2.40 10.50 -13.36
CA ASP A 61 3.83 10.77 -13.57
C ASP A 61 4.68 9.51 -13.33
N GLU A 62 4.29 8.67 -12.38
CA GLU A 62 4.96 7.41 -12.05
C GLU A 62 4.45 6.22 -12.88
N ARG A 63 3.52 6.44 -13.83
CA ARG A 63 2.89 5.41 -14.67
C ARG A 63 2.17 4.31 -13.88
N LEU A 64 1.49 4.71 -12.81
CA LEU A 64 0.79 3.82 -11.88
C LEU A 64 -0.73 3.79 -12.09
N GLU A 65 -1.26 4.43 -13.14
CA GLU A 65 -2.70 4.52 -13.41
C GLU A 65 -3.37 3.16 -13.62
N GLY A 66 -2.63 2.17 -14.14
CA GLY A 66 -3.12 0.80 -14.30
C GLY A 66 -3.31 0.05 -12.97
N CYS A 67 -2.79 0.57 -11.86
CA CYS A 67 -2.92 0.01 -10.52
C CYS A 67 -4.07 0.66 -9.73
N LEU A 68 -4.78 1.65 -10.29
CA LEU A 68 -5.83 2.37 -9.58
C LEU A 68 -7.01 1.46 -9.24
N SER A 69 -7.42 1.50 -7.97
CA SER A 69 -8.57 0.76 -7.46
C SER A 69 -9.22 1.53 -6.30
N ASP A 70 -10.43 1.14 -5.92
CA ASP A 70 -11.09 1.69 -4.73
C ASP A 70 -10.65 0.95 -3.45
N ASN A 71 -10.92 1.55 -2.29
CA ASN A 71 -10.49 0.96 -1.02
C ASN A 71 -11.16 -0.39 -0.75
N GLN A 72 -12.38 -0.62 -1.24
CA GLN A 72 -13.10 -1.86 -0.99
C GLN A 72 -12.45 -3.03 -1.73
N GLU A 73 -12.09 -2.82 -2.99
CA GLU A 73 -11.39 -3.81 -3.79
C GLU A 73 -9.96 -4.04 -3.29
N ILE A 74 -9.25 -2.98 -2.90
CA ILE A 74 -7.92 -3.09 -2.28
C ILE A 74 -7.99 -3.95 -1.01
N CYS A 75 -8.87 -3.63 -0.07
CA CYS A 75 -9.00 -4.36 1.19
C CYS A 75 -9.36 -5.83 0.94
N ARG A 76 -10.22 -6.12 -0.05
CA ARG A 76 -10.68 -7.48 -0.33
C ARG A 76 -9.64 -8.37 -1.03
N LYS A 77 -8.76 -7.79 -1.85
CA LYS A 77 -7.88 -8.56 -2.75
C LYS A 77 -6.40 -8.56 -2.35
N SER A 78 -6.00 -7.70 -1.42
CA SER A 78 -4.60 -7.55 -1.03
C SER A 78 -4.26 -8.38 0.19
N SER A 79 -3.17 -9.14 0.14
CA SER A 79 -2.61 -9.85 1.28
C SER A 79 -1.76 -8.94 2.18
N ILE A 80 -1.14 -7.89 1.62
CA ILE A 80 -0.41 -6.86 2.37
C ILE A 80 -0.98 -5.49 2.04
N ILE A 81 -1.41 -4.74 3.05
CA ILE A 81 -2.10 -3.46 2.86
C ILE A 81 -1.38 -2.34 3.61
N PHE A 82 -0.79 -1.41 2.86
CA PHE A 82 -0.23 -0.18 3.40
C PHE A 82 -1.30 0.89 3.54
N ILE A 83 -1.54 1.35 4.77
CA ILE A 83 -2.43 2.48 5.04
C ILE A 83 -1.60 3.76 5.13
N CYS A 84 -1.60 4.55 4.07
CA CYS A 84 -0.81 5.78 3.88
C CYS A 84 -1.69 7.06 3.85
N ILE A 85 -2.89 7.00 4.41
CA ILE A 85 -3.78 8.16 4.58
C ILE A 85 -3.42 8.98 5.81
N ARG A 86 -4.04 10.16 5.95
CA ARG A 86 -3.94 10.94 7.19
C ARG A 86 -4.81 10.33 8.29
N PRO A 87 -4.44 10.46 9.58
CA PRO A 87 -5.20 9.91 10.71
C PRO A 87 -6.70 10.23 10.68
N GLN A 88 -7.07 11.46 10.32
CA GLN A 88 -8.47 11.89 10.26
C GLN A 88 -9.32 11.17 9.19
N SER A 89 -8.70 10.46 8.25
CA SER A 89 -9.40 9.70 7.21
C SER A 89 -9.56 8.22 7.56
N LEU A 90 -9.02 7.75 8.69
CA LEU A 90 -9.20 6.35 9.13
C LEU A 90 -10.68 5.92 9.23
N PRO A 91 -11.63 6.76 9.70
CA PRO A 91 -13.03 6.37 9.73
C PRO A 91 -13.63 5.97 8.37
N ASP A 92 -13.04 6.43 7.25
CA ASP A 92 -13.48 6.10 5.90
C ASP A 92 -13.25 4.62 5.54
N LEU A 93 -12.46 3.89 6.32
CA LEU A 93 -12.17 2.47 6.13
C LEU A 93 -13.03 1.54 7.00
N ARG A 94 -13.90 2.09 7.85
CA ARG A 94 -14.74 1.31 8.74
C ARG A 94 -15.68 0.41 7.93
N GLY A 95 -15.76 -0.86 8.32
CA GLY A 95 -16.67 -1.85 7.71
C GLY A 95 -16.21 -2.39 6.36
N LEU A 96 -15.00 -2.04 5.90
CA LEU A 96 -14.39 -2.72 4.77
C LEU A 96 -13.92 -4.11 5.20
N ALA A 97 -14.12 -5.09 4.32
CA ALA A 97 -13.71 -6.47 4.57
C ALA A 97 -12.25 -6.68 4.17
N PHE A 98 -11.52 -7.38 5.02
CA PHE A 98 -10.13 -7.79 4.82
C PHE A 98 -10.05 -9.32 4.77
N PRO A 99 -9.13 -9.92 3.99
CA PRO A 99 -8.79 -11.33 4.13
C PRO A 99 -8.36 -11.65 5.56
N GLU A 100 -8.68 -12.86 6.05
CA GLU A 100 -8.36 -13.28 7.42
C GLU A 100 -6.85 -13.18 7.72
N ASP A 101 -6.02 -13.53 6.74
CA ASP A 101 -4.55 -13.52 6.86
C ASP A 101 -3.90 -12.23 6.30
N ALA A 102 -4.68 -11.17 6.07
CA ALA A 102 -4.13 -9.92 5.55
C ALA A 102 -3.24 -9.21 6.59
N LEU A 103 -2.05 -8.80 6.16
CA LEU A 103 -1.16 -7.96 6.95
C LEU A 103 -1.44 -6.48 6.69
N VAL A 104 -2.06 -5.80 7.65
CA VAL A 104 -2.20 -4.34 7.58
C VAL A 104 -0.94 -3.65 8.12
N VAL A 105 -0.35 -2.77 7.32
CA VAL A 105 0.79 -1.94 7.67
C VAL A 105 0.34 -0.49 7.77
N SER A 106 0.13 -0.02 9.00
CA SER A 106 -0.26 1.37 9.22
C SER A 106 0.94 2.31 9.19
N CYS A 107 0.86 3.34 8.34
CA CYS A 107 1.85 4.41 8.22
C CYS A 107 1.42 5.72 8.94
N MET A 108 0.34 5.67 9.71
CA MET A 108 -0.25 6.86 10.31
C MET A 108 0.50 7.32 11.57
N ALA A 109 0.87 8.60 11.61
CA ALA A 109 1.39 9.25 12.82
C ALA A 109 0.28 9.39 13.88
N GLY A 110 0.62 9.20 15.15
CA GLY A 110 -0.30 9.44 16.29
C GLY A 110 -1.48 8.47 16.46
N VAL A 111 -1.68 7.50 15.57
CA VAL A 111 -2.74 6.49 15.72
C VAL A 111 -2.18 5.23 16.40
N SER A 112 -2.85 4.74 17.45
CA SER A 112 -2.45 3.50 18.14
C SER A 112 -2.86 2.26 17.35
N LEU A 113 -2.09 1.18 17.49
CA LEU A 113 -2.47 -0.13 16.90
C LEU A 113 -3.80 -0.63 17.46
N GLN A 114 -4.11 -0.36 18.73
CA GLN A 114 -5.39 -0.71 19.33
C GLN A 114 -6.56 -0.02 18.61
N ALA A 115 -6.42 1.26 18.27
CA ALA A 115 -7.46 2.00 17.53
C ALA A 115 -7.64 1.47 16.10
N ILE A 116 -6.54 1.08 15.44
CA ILE A 116 -6.58 0.50 14.09
C ILE A 116 -7.25 -0.87 14.11
N ARG A 117 -6.77 -1.78 14.96
CA ARG A 117 -7.34 -3.13 15.13
C ARG A 117 -8.81 -3.09 15.53
N GLY A 118 -9.18 -2.19 16.45
CA GLY A 118 -10.58 -2.04 16.87
C GLY A 118 -11.50 -1.46 15.80
N LEU A 119 -10.97 -0.69 14.83
CA LEU A 119 -11.78 -0.10 13.76
C LEU A 119 -11.86 -0.99 12.51
N LEU A 120 -10.79 -1.73 12.21
CA LEU A 120 -10.67 -2.56 11.00
C LEU A 120 -10.88 -4.05 11.26
N GLU A 121 -10.86 -4.49 12.51
CA GLU A 121 -11.05 -5.90 12.91
C GLU A 121 -10.05 -6.87 12.25
N VAL A 122 -8.85 -6.38 11.94
CA VAL A 122 -7.75 -7.12 11.31
C VAL A 122 -6.45 -6.84 12.04
N ASP A 123 -5.50 -7.78 12.02
CA ASP A 123 -4.18 -7.53 12.61
C ASP A 123 -3.43 -6.44 11.85
N ALA A 124 -2.69 -5.65 12.60
CA ALA A 124 -1.97 -4.51 12.09
C ALA A 124 -0.62 -4.34 12.76
N VAL A 125 0.38 -4.03 11.95
CA VAL A 125 1.70 -3.57 12.37
C VAL A 125 1.85 -2.09 12.05
N ARG A 126 2.82 -1.45 12.70
CA ARG A 126 3.12 -0.04 12.48
C ARG A 126 4.44 0.11 11.73
N MET A 127 4.43 0.95 10.70
CA MET A 127 5.63 1.42 10.02
C MET A 127 5.66 2.95 10.11
N MET A 128 6.71 3.52 10.71
CA MET A 128 6.93 4.96 10.71
C MET A 128 8.22 5.25 9.96
N PRO A 129 8.18 5.32 8.61
CA PRO A 129 9.37 5.59 7.84
C PRO A 129 9.85 7.01 8.14
N SER A 130 11.11 7.14 8.55
CA SER A 130 11.83 8.41 8.55
C SER A 130 12.66 8.49 7.28
N GLY A 131 12.47 9.55 6.50
CA GLY A 131 13.45 9.90 5.47
C GLY A 131 14.51 10.86 6.02
N PRO A 132 15.48 11.30 5.20
CA PRO A 132 15.65 12.74 5.04
C PRO A 132 14.35 13.41 4.56
#